data_AF-A0A2P7TM08-F1
#
_entry.id   AF-A0A2P7TM08-F1
#
_cell.length_a   1.000
_cell.length_b   1.000
_cell.length_c   1.000
_cell.angle_alpha   90.00
_cell.angle_beta   90.00
_cell.angle_gamma   90.00
#
_symmetry.space_group_name_H-M   'P 1'
#
loop_
_entity.id
_entity.type
_entity.pdbx_description
1 polymer ?
#
loop_
_entity_poly.entity_id
_entity_poly.type
_entity_poly.pdbx_seq_one_letter_code
_entity_poly.pdbx_strand_id
1 'polypeptide(L)'
;MQTKQTLVLCLCTAICLLFSACKPTSGSEANNAGKANANITPPPGYLQENLPHAYKYVEKAPATLKNLLSNYAYRVLGADSLITTEKELESLFLQREKEVIPQLEEQVFDPLLNFDPNVLQNEESNYLFNELKEIGIKGIFAEGMYVALGESPILEAKLQELAAEPLRLKIEFEQAQTDAMGGEYPFLDLEGEIKAVAVGEQLLFAYPKTDYAKQIESHFRFYLQTLTDVHALSGKYDRGYLTHALSFEHYPYETDLAQIKAFSVNYPQSRYAKVIAQIADNPSEMELDADAPKPVYLVVVKQLKPQTDKQGNTPQCAETDKELYRFLDSGIDVCHTLLIYHKKEPTCALVYRYYPTPEKARKALQTWKTKTPDAQAEIVKIAYNQRLEQWETQAE
;
A
#
# COMPACT_ATOMS: atom_id res chain seq x y z
N MET A 1 -2.32 -32.81 10.93
CA MET A 1 -2.26 -31.69 11.90
C MET A 1 -1.01 -30.83 11.75
N GLN A 2 0.11 -31.32 11.20
CA GLN A 2 1.33 -30.53 10.95
C GLN A 2 1.31 -29.65 9.67
N THR A 3 0.42 -29.92 8.71
CA THR A 3 0.34 -29.18 7.44
C THR A 3 -0.37 -27.84 7.50
N LYS A 4 -1.18 -27.56 8.53
CA LYS A 4 -1.83 -26.26 8.71
C LYS A 4 -0.91 -25.19 9.30
N GLN A 5 0.07 -25.58 10.14
CA GLN A 5 1.02 -24.65 10.75
C GLN A 5 2.10 -24.17 9.77
N THR A 6 2.44 -24.97 8.76
CA THR A 6 3.39 -24.58 7.71
C THR A 6 2.79 -23.59 6.71
N LEU A 7 1.46 -23.66 6.48
CA LEU A 7 0.75 -22.75 5.57
C LEU A 7 0.64 -21.34 6.17
N VAL A 8 0.34 -21.23 7.47
CA VAL A 8 0.25 -19.95 8.19
C VAL A 8 1.62 -19.27 8.27
N LEU A 9 2.70 -20.03 8.47
CA LEU A 9 4.06 -19.47 8.50
C LEU A 9 4.50 -18.93 7.12
N CYS A 10 4.09 -19.59 6.02
CA CYS A 10 4.32 -19.13 4.65
C CYS A 10 3.43 -17.92 4.27
N LEU A 11 2.21 -17.84 4.79
CA LEU A 11 1.32 -16.68 4.59
C LEU A 11 1.86 -15.42 5.28
N CYS A 12 2.31 -15.53 6.54
CA CYS A 12 2.97 -14.42 7.23
C CYS A 12 4.26 -13.99 6.52
N THR A 13 5.00 -14.92 5.89
CA THR A 13 6.17 -14.53 5.08
C THR A 13 5.79 -13.91 3.74
N ALA A 14 4.66 -14.26 3.12
CA ALA A 14 4.19 -13.64 1.88
C ALA A 14 3.63 -12.22 2.10
N ILE A 15 2.89 -12.01 3.21
CA ILE A 15 2.49 -10.69 3.70
C ILE A 15 3.75 -9.90 4.04
N CYS A 16 4.67 -10.47 4.82
CA CYS A 16 5.97 -9.86 5.04
C CYS A 16 6.74 -9.64 3.74
N LEU A 17 6.60 -10.39 2.64
CA LEU A 17 7.34 -10.17 1.39
C LEU A 17 6.72 -9.07 0.52
N LEU A 18 5.39 -8.96 0.51
CA LEU A 18 4.67 -7.81 -0.06
C LEU A 18 5.02 -6.51 0.71
N PHE A 19 5.27 -6.60 2.02
CA PHE A 19 5.75 -5.50 2.86
C PHE A 19 7.28 -5.45 3.08
N SER A 20 8.07 -6.45 2.66
CA SER A 20 9.55 -6.49 2.81
C SER A 20 10.24 -5.86 1.63
N ALA A 21 9.55 -5.71 0.49
CA ALA A 21 9.91 -4.71 -0.50
C ALA A 21 9.83 -3.28 0.08
N CYS A 22 9.14 -3.11 1.23
CA CYS A 22 9.12 -1.92 2.09
C CYS A 22 9.95 -2.10 3.38
N LYS A 23 10.97 -2.98 3.42
CA LYS A 23 12.05 -2.75 4.39
C LYS A 23 12.89 -1.60 3.85
N PRO A 24 12.96 -0.43 4.53
CA PRO A 24 14.04 0.48 4.24
C PRO A 24 15.31 -0.33 4.43
N THR A 25 16.08 -0.53 3.35
CA THR A 25 17.43 -1.05 3.47
C THR A 25 18.10 -0.17 4.50
N SER A 26 18.37 -0.74 5.67
CA SER A 26 19.23 -0.17 6.70
C SER A 26 20.65 -0.16 6.15
N GLY A 27 20.86 0.62 5.10
CA GLY A 27 22.16 1.16 4.76
C GLY A 27 22.43 2.19 5.84
N SER A 28 23.49 1.97 6.59
CA SER A 28 24.04 2.89 7.56
C SER A 28 24.52 4.18 6.86
N GLU A 29 23.58 4.98 6.38
CA GLU A 29 23.77 6.41 6.24
C GLU A 29 22.94 7.04 7.34
N ALA A 30 23.53 7.10 8.53
CA ALA A 30 23.18 8.10 9.53
C ALA A 30 23.47 9.48 8.93
N ASN A 31 22.67 9.89 7.94
CA ASN A 31 22.66 11.24 7.45
C ASN A 31 22.14 12.09 8.60
N ASN A 32 22.88 13.17 8.89
CA ASN A 32 22.69 14.14 9.97
C ASN A 32 21.35 14.92 9.91
N ALA A 33 20.27 14.30 9.44
CA ALA A 33 18.93 14.85 9.29
C ALA A 33 18.12 14.62 10.58
N GLY A 34 18.56 15.21 11.68
CA GLY A 34 17.91 15.01 12.98
C GLY A 34 18.60 15.67 14.17
N LYS A 35 19.40 16.73 13.97
CA LYS A 35 19.83 17.55 15.12
C LYS A 35 18.63 18.36 15.61
N ALA A 36 17.78 17.71 16.40
CA ALA A 36 16.80 18.36 17.25
C ALA A 36 17.51 19.42 18.11
N ASN A 37 16.82 20.54 18.38
CA ASN A 37 17.31 21.55 19.30
C ASN A 37 17.69 20.89 20.63
N ALA A 38 18.97 20.95 20.98
CA ALA A 38 19.63 20.14 21.98
C ALA A 38 19.30 20.45 23.46
N ASN A 39 18.13 21.02 23.79
CA ASN A 39 17.87 21.54 25.15
C ASN A 39 16.53 21.14 25.79
N ILE A 40 15.79 20.18 25.23
CA ILE A 40 14.52 19.73 25.83
C ILE A 40 14.71 18.33 26.40
N THR A 41 15.08 18.26 27.68
CA THR A 41 15.21 16.99 28.42
C THR A 41 13.94 16.79 29.26
N PRO A 42 13.24 15.64 29.11
CA PRO A 42 12.08 15.33 29.92
C PRO A 42 12.48 15.17 31.39
N PRO A 43 11.56 15.43 32.34
CA PRO A 43 11.83 15.14 33.74
C PRO A 43 12.15 13.64 33.96
N PRO A 44 12.98 13.28 34.95
CA PRO A 44 13.23 11.88 35.27
C PRO A 44 11.92 11.15 35.55
N GLY A 45 11.76 9.95 34.99
CA GLY A 45 10.53 9.15 35.18
C GLY A 45 9.35 9.54 34.28
N TYR A 46 9.50 10.54 33.40
CA TYR A 46 8.40 11.04 32.55
C TYR A 46 7.61 9.93 31.85
N LEU A 47 8.32 8.99 31.20
CA LEU A 47 7.68 7.88 30.50
C LEU A 47 6.88 6.96 31.44
N GLN A 48 7.39 6.68 32.64
CA GLN A 48 6.71 5.86 33.64
C GLN A 48 5.45 6.55 34.19
N GLU A 49 5.46 7.87 34.29
CA GLU A 49 4.34 8.66 34.82
C GLU A 49 3.24 8.89 33.78
N ASN A 50 3.60 9.11 32.51
CA ASN A 50 2.66 9.55 31.47
C ASN A 50 2.25 8.43 30.51
N LEU A 51 3.09 7.42 30.31
CA LEU A 51 2.79 6.24 29.48
C LEU A 51 3.19 4.96 30.22
N PRO A 52 2.57 4.66 31.39
CA PRO A 52 2.96 3.56 32.26
C PRO A 52 2.86 2.19 31.59
N HIS A 53 1.92 1.96 30.67
CA HIS A 53 1.84 0.69 29.94
C HIS A 53 2.98 0.60 28.91
N ALA A 54 3.24 1.63 28.10
CA ALA A 54 4.39 1.66 27.19
C ALA A 54 5.72 1.47 27.94
N TYR A 55 5.86 2.10 29.11
CA TYR A 55 7.03 1.95 29.97
C TYR A 55 7.29 0.49 30.38
N LYS A 56 6.26 -0.28 30.73
CA LYS A 56 6.42 -1.72 31.08
C LYS A 56 7.11 -2.51 29.96
N TYR A 57 6.80 -2.20 28.70
CA TYR A 57 7.35 -2.91 27.54
C TYR A 57 8.78 -2.46 27.21
N VAL A 58 9.14 -1.20 27.49
CA VAL A 58 10.51 -0.69 27.24
C VAL A 58 11.42 -0.70 28.48
N GLU A 59 10.94 -1.10 29.66
CA GLU A 59 11.68 -1.03 30.93
C GLU A 59 13.08 -1.67 30.81
N LYS A 60 13.11 -2.86 30.20
CA LYS A 60 14.32 -3.66 29.98
C LYS A 60 15.06 -3.34 28.67
N ALA A 61 14.51 -2.46 27.84
CA ALA A 61 15.15 -2.04 26.60
C ALA A 61 16.41 -1.19 26.89
N PRO A 62 17.32 -1.06 25.90
CA PRO A 62 18.47 -0.17 25.98
C PRO A 62 18.09 1.27 26.39
N ALA A 63 18.98 1.93 27.13
CA ALA A 63 18.76 3.31 27.57
C ALA A 63 18.55 4.28 26.41
N THR A 64 19.14 3.99 25.25
CA THR A 64 18.94 4.75 24.00
C THR A 64 17.47 4.78 23.57
N LEU A 65 16.80 3.63 23.53
CA LEU A 65 15.37 3.55 23.17
C LEU A 65 14.49 4.23 24.22
N LYS A 66 14.75 3.98 25.51
CA LYS A 66 13.98 4.63 26.59
C LYS A 66 14.08 6.15 26.53
N ASN A 67 15.27 6.68 26.27
CA ASN A 67 15.48 8.13 26.14
C ASN A 67 14.81 8.67 24.86
N LEU A 68 14.93 7.95 23.73
CA LEU A 68 14.27 8.32 22.48
C LEU A 68 12.76 8.44 22.67
N LEU A 69 12.12 7.41 23.21
CA LEU A 69 10.66 7.38 23.43
C LEU A 69 10.23 8.44 24.45
N SER A 70 10.95 8.58 25.57
CA SER A 70 10.64 9.60 26.59
C SER A 70 10.74 11.03 26.03
N ASN A 71 11.80 11.32 25.26
CA ASN A 71 11.99 12.63 24.62
C ASN A 71 10.89 12.90 23.58
N TYR A 72 10.56 11.90 22.77
CA TYR A 72 9.51 12.01 21.76
C TYR A 72 8.14 12.27 22.40
N ALA A 73 7.75 11.43 23.37
CA ALA A 73 6.49 11.55 24.10
C ALA A 73 6.36 12.92 24.77
N TYR A 74 7.42 13.40 25.41
CA TYR A 74 7.43 14.72 26.05
C TYR A 74 7.18 15.86 25.06
N ARG A 75 7.75 15.78 23.86
CA ARG A 75 7.52 16.78 22.80
C ARG A 75 6.10 16.72 22.25
N VAL A 76 5.52 15.54 22.07
CA VAL A 76 4.15 15.38 21.58
C VAL A 76 3.14 15.87 22.62
N LEU A 77 3.22 15.36 23.85
CA LEU A 77 2.27 15.70 24.92
C LEU A 77 2.45 17.15 25.42
N GLY A 78 3.64 17.73 25.25
CA GLY A 78 3.93 19.13 25.54
C GLY A 78 3.85 20.07 24.33
N ALA A 79 3.31 19.62 23.19
CA ALA A 79 3.42 20.30 21.90
C ALA A 79 2.95 21.77 21.93
N ASP A 80 1.93 22.09 22.71
CA ASP A 80 1.40 23.46 22.83
C ASP A 80 2.45 24.50 23.24
N SER A 81 3.44 24.09 24.04
CA SER A 81 4.51 24.95 24.53
C SER A 81 5.86 24.69 23.87
N LEU A 82 6.07 23.48 23.34
CA LEU A 82 7.37 23.03 22.84
C LEU A 82 7.51 23.09 21.32
N ILE A 83 6.39 23.24 20.59
CA ILE A 83 6.38 23.29 19.12
C ILE A 83 5.80 24.61 18.67
N THR A 84 6.64 25.44 18.07
CA THR A 84 6.29 26.81 17.68
C THR A 84 6.52 27.11 16.20
N THR A 85 7.12 26.16 15.47
CA THR A 85 7.46 26.33 14.06
C THR A 85 7.11 25.07 13.25
N GLU A 86 6.87 25.26 11.95
CA GLU A 86 6.68 24.17 10.98
C GLU A 86 7.83 23.15 11.01
N LYS A 87 9.08 23.64 11.08
CA LYS A 87 10.27 22.79 11.08
C LYS A 87 10.36 21.88 12.30
N GLU A 88 9.94 22.36 13.47
CA GLU A 88 9.89 21.54 14.68
C GLU A 88 8.83 20.46 14.59
N LEU A 89 7.69 20.78 13.97
CA LEU A 89 6.60 19.86 13.71
C LEU A 89 7.04 18.78 12.69
N GLU A 90 7.59 19.18 11.55
CA GLU A 90 8.15 18.27 10.54
C GLU A 90 9.19 17.34 11.16
N SER A 91 10.13 17.88 11.94
CA SER A 91 11.14 17.08 12.62
C SER A 91 10.55 16.10 13.64
N LEU A 92 9.42 16.42 14.27
CA LEU A 92 8.74 15.50 15.19
C LEU A 92 8.13 14.32 14.42
N PHE A 93 7.43 14.59 13.31
CA PHE A 93 6.84 13.56 12.47
C PHE A 93 7.90 12.66 11.81
N LEU A 94 8.99 13.25 11.31
CA LEU A 94 10.13 12.49 10.77
C LEU A 94 10.79 11.61 11.85
N GLN A 95 10.92 12.10 13.08
CA GLN A 95 11.47 11.32 14.19
C GLN A 95 10.54 10.14 14.53
N ARG A 96 9.22 10.31 14.48
CA ARG A 96 8.25 9.23 14.66
C ARG A 96 8.47 8.11 13.64
N GLU A 97 8.46 8.48 12.37
CA GLU A 97 8.53 7.59 11.21
C GLU A 97 9.87 6.85 11.14
N LYS A 98 10.99 7.58 11.30
CA LYS A 98 12.33 7.05 10.99
C LYS A 98 13.11 6.54 12.18
N GLU A 99 12.71 6.90 13.40
CA GLU A 99 13.43 6.53 14.62
C GLU A 99 12.52 5.81 15.62
N VAL A 100 11.43 6.44 16.07
CA VAL A 100 10.65 5.90 17.20
C VAL A 100 9.95 4.59 16.83
N ILE A 101 9.19 4.57 15.74
CA ILE A 101 8.48 3.37 15.29
C ILE A 101 9.46 2.22 14.97
N PRO A 102 10.49 2.41 14.12
CA PRO A 102 11.42 1.31 13.80
C PRO A 102 12.18 0.77 15.02
N GLN A 103 12.58 1.63 15.95
CA GLN A 103 13.33 1.21 17.13
C GLN A 103 12.43 0.50 18.15
N LEU A 104 11.16 0.90 18.27
CA LEU A 104 10.17 0.16 19.05
C LEU A 104 9.94 -1.23 18.45
N GLU A 105 9.73 -1.30 17.13
CA GLU A 105 9.53 -2.57 16.43
C GLU A 105 10.71 -3.52 16.66
N GLU A 106 11.91 -3.11 16.26
CA GLU A 106 13.10 -3.96 16.26
C GLU A 106 13.52 -4.40 17.66
N GLN A 107 13.40 -3.53 18.67
CA GLN A 107 13.95 -3.81 20.00
C GLN A 107 12.92 -4.28 21.03
N VAL A 108 11.62 -4.16 20.74
CA VAL A 108 10.55 -4.50 21.68
C VAL A 108 9.56 -5.47 21.06
N PHE A 109 8.85 -5.06 20.01
CA PHE A 109 7.74 -5.83 19.47
C PHE A 109 8.21 -7.10 18.76
N ASP A 110 9.21 -7.01 17.87
CA ASP A 110 9.79 -8.16 17.18
C ASP A 110 10.32 -9.23 18.17
N PRO A 111 11.14 -8.90 19.18
CA PRO A 111 11.58 -9.87 20.18
C PRO A 111 10.43 -10.51 20.98
N LEU A 112 9.40 -9.73 21.33
CA LEU A 112 8.25 -10.23 22.08
C LEU A 112 7.44 -11.24 21.25
N LEU A 113 7.16 -10.92 19.98
CA LEU A 113 6.41 -11.77 19.06
C LEU A 113 7.18 -13.04 18.66
N ASN A 114 8.50 -12.95 18.59
CA ASN A 114 9.37 -14.12 18.39
C ASN A 114 9.31 -15.10 19.57
N PHE A 115 9.04 -14.61 20.78
CA PHE A 115 8.88 -15.45 21.97
C PHE A 115 7.46 -16.01 22.09
N ASP A 116 6.45 -15.15 21.93
CA ASP A 116 5.04 -15.51 21.95
C ASP A 116 4.25 -14.67 20.91
N PRO A 117 3.81 -15.27 19.79
CA PRO A 117 3.06 -14.57 18.75
C PRO A 117 1.72 -13.96 19.21
N ASN A 118 1.18 -14.39 20.36
CA ASN A 118 -0.09 -13.90 20.90
C ASN A 118 0.09 -12.93 22.06
N VAL A 119 1.32 -12.56 22.42
CA VAL A 119 1.62 -11.70 23.58
C VAL A 119 0.96 -10.32 23.53
N LEU A 120 0.61 -9.88 22.32
CA LEU A 120 -0.06 -8.59 22.06
C LEU A 120 -1.59 -8.71 21.88
N GLN A 121 -2.17 -9.89 22.13
CA GLN A 121 -3.61 -10.16 21.99
C GLN A 121 -4.28 -10.28 23.36
N ASN A 122 -4.10 -9.27 24.22
CA ASN A 122 -4.71 -9.24 25.57
C ASN A 122 -5.13 -7.82 25.98
N GLU A 123 -5.84 -7.72 27.10
CA GLU A 123 -6.36 -6.46 27.61
C GLU A 123 -5.24 -5.45 27.97
N GLU A 124 -4.10 -5.92 28.50
CA GLU A 124 -2.93 -5.05 28.75
C GLU A 124 -2.40 -4.41 27.46
N SER A 125 -2.48 -5.13 26.35
CA SER A 125 -2.07 -4.62 25.04
C SER A 125 -3.00 -3.51 24.54
N ASN A 126 -4.30 -3.56 24.86
CA ASN A 126 -5.22 -2.46 24.54
C ASN A 126 -4.81 -1.17 25.25
N TYR A 127 -4.41 -1.23 26.53
CA TYR A 127 -3.90 -0.06 27.25
C TYR A 127 -2.60 0.46 26.64
N LEU A 128 -1.67 -0.44 26.28
CA LEU A 128 -0.45 -0.08 25.56
C LEU A 128 -0.75 0.69 24.26
N PHE A 129 -1.61 0.15 23.40
CA PHE A 129 -1.90 0.77 22.11
C PHE A 129 -2.72 2.06 22.25
N ASN A 130 -3.52 2.21 23.30
CA ASN A 130 -4.18 3.47 23.63
C ASN A 130 -3.15 4.55 24.02
N GLU A 131 -2.17 4.22 24.86
CA GLU A 131 -1.10 5.16 25.22
C GLU A 131 -0.21 5.52 24.03
N LEU A 132 0.18 4.53 23.21
CA LEU A 132 0.94 4.80 21.98
C LEU A 132 0.16 5.71 21.03
N LYS A 133 -1.16 5.58 20.97
CA LYS A 133 -2.03 6.42 20.13
C LYS A 133 -1.99 7.88 20.54
N GLU A 134 -1.89 8.18 21.84
CA GLU A 134 -1.77 9.56 22.35
C GLU A 134 -0.50 10.26 21.85
N ILE A 135 0.55 9.49 21.57
CA ILE A 135 1.79 9.99 20.97
C ILE A 135 1.87 9.73 19.46
N GLY A 136 0.75 9.40 18.82
CA GLY A 136 0.64 9.29 17.37
C GLY A 136 1.16 8.00 16.78
N ILE A 137 1.20 6.92 17.54
CA ILE A 137 1.61 5.58 17.09
C ILE A 137 0.45 4.62 17.32
N LYS A 138 0.07 3.80 16.33
CA LYS A 138 -0.97 2.78 16.50
C LYS A 138 -0.46 1.40 16.11
N GLY A 139 -1.04 0.36 16.72
CA GLY A 139 -0.87 -1.01 16.25
C GLY A 139 -1.71 -1.25 14.99
N ILE A 140 -1.13 -1.96 14.03
CA ILE A 140 -1.76 -2.49 12.83
C ILE A 140 -2.00 -3.97 13.08
N PHE A 141 -3.24 -4.41 12.85
CA PHE A 141 -3.66 -5.78 13.10
C PHE A 141 -4.31 -6.37 11.85
N ALA A 142 -4.02 -7.65 11.60
CA ALA A 142 -4.64 -8.46 10.55
C ALA A 142 -5.04 -9.81 11.13
N GLU A 143 -6.24 -10.28 10.85
CA GLU A 143 -6.77 -11.56 11.38
C GLU A 143 -6.69 -11.67 12.93
N GLY A 144 -6.81 -10.53 13.63
CA GLY A 144 -6.66 -10.45 15.09
C GLY A 144 -5.22 -10.56 15.60
N MET A 145 -4.23 -10.69 14.70
CA MET A 145 -2.81 -10.71 15.01
C MET A 145 -2.20 -9.33 14.81
N TYR A 146 -1.27 -8.96 15.69
CA TYR A 146 -0.43 -7.79 15.48
C TYR A 146 0.48 -8.00 14.26
N VAL A 147 0.57 -6.99 13.40
CA VAL A 147 1.40 -7.00 12.18
C VAL A 147 2.56 -6.03 12.32
N ALA A 148 2.27 -4.78 12.70
CA ALA A 148 3.24 -3.71 12.79
C ALA A 148 2.72 -2.53 13.62
N LEU A 149 3.58 -1.55 13.90
CA LEU A 149 3.27 -0.20 14.32
C LEU A 149 3.16 0.67 13.07
N GLY A 150 2.29 1.67 13.16
CA GLY A 150 2.26 2.74 12.19
C GLY A 150 1.75 4.04 12.77
N GLU A 151 1.43 4.97 11.89
CA GLU A 151 1.12 6.33 12.27
C GLU A 151 -0.34 6.52 12.66
N SER A 152 -0.56 7.27 13.75
CA SER A 152 -1.88 7.76 14.15
C SER A 152 -1.95 9.28 14.00
N PRO A 153 -3.13 9.84 13.68
CA PRO A 153 -3.39 11.28 13.75
C PRO A 153 -3.08 11.84 15.14
N ILE A 154 -2.34 12.96 15.18
CA ILE A 154 -2.02 13.77 16.35
C ILE A 154 -1.79 15.22 15.93
N LEU A 155 -1.92 16.13 16.91
CA LEU A 155 -1.52 17.53 16.78
C LEU A 155 -2.23 18.28 15.64
N GLU A 156 -3.50 17.93 15.33
CA GLU A 156 -4.25 18.50 14.21
C GLU A 156 -4.33 20.02 14.29
N ALA A 157 -4.56 20.57 15.49
CA ALA A 157 -4.58 22.02 15.70
C ALA A 157 -3.23 22.68 15.37
N LYS A 158 -2.11 22.04 15.74
CA LYS A 158 -0.76 22.55 15.45
C LYS A 158 -0.39 22.38 13.99
N LEU A 159 -0.82 21.31 13.35
CA LEU A 159 -0.70 21.15 11.90
C LEU A 159 -1.44 22.27 11.17
N GLN A 160 -2.66 22.58 11.59
CA GLN A 160 -3.45 23.65 10.98
C GLN A 160 -2.86 25.05 11.25
N GLU A 161 -2.25 25.27 12.41
CA GLU A 161 -1.64 26.53 12.82
C GLU A 161 -0.29 26.77 12.13
N LEU A 162 0.57 25.76 12.09
CA LEU A 162 2.00 25.92 11.79
C LEU A 162 2.42 25.35 10.44
N ALA A 163 1.74 24.33 9.90
CA ALA A 163 2.20 23.64 8.70
C ALA A 163 1.64 24.25 7.42
N ALA A 164 2.52 24.47 6.44
CA ALA A 164 2.13 24.68 5.07
C ALA A 164 1.37 23.44 4.53
N GLU A 165 0.44 23.71 3.62
CA GLU A 165 -0.44 22.69 3.02
C GLU A 165 0.30 21.43 2.52
N PRO A 166 1.48 21.50 1.85
CA PRO A 166 2.16 20.30 1.39
C PRO A 166 2.59 19.34 2.52
N LEU A 167 3.03 19.87 3.65
CA LEU A 167 3.42 19.05 4.81
C LEU A 167 2.18 18.41 5.45
N ARG A 168 1.09 19.16 5.57
CA ARG A 168 -0.20 18.64 6.06
C ARG A 168 -0.69 17.48 5.19
N LEU A 169 -0.68 17.64 3.87
CA LEU A 169 -1.06 16.59 2.92
C LEU A 169 -0.12 15.37 3.00
N LYS A 170 1.19 15.56 3.20
CA LYS A 170 2.15 14.46 3.40
C LYS A 170 1.78 13.61 4.62
N ILE A 171 1.51 14.27 5.74
CA ILE A 171 1.14 13.61 7.00
C ILE A 171 -0.23 12.93 6.89
N GLU A 172 -1.22 13.57 6.28
CA GLU A 172 -2.54 12.98 6.02
C GLU A 172 -2.43 11.74 5.10
N PHE A 173 -1.53 11.78 4.11
CA PHE A 173 -1.27 10.66 3.23
C PHE A 173 -0.69 9.47 4.00
N GLU A 174 0.37 9.66 4.81
CA GLU A 174 1.01 8.60 5.61
C GLU A 174 0.08 7.97 6.64
N GLN A 175 -0.81 8.75 7.23
CA GLN A 175 -1.87 8.22 8.08
C GLN A 175 -2.83 7.32 7.29
N ALA A 176 -3.27 7.77 6.11
CA ALA A 176 -4.12 6.96 5.22
C ALA A 176 -3.40 5.68 4.76
N GLN A 177 -2.08 5.74 4.51
CA GLN A 177 -1.29 4.55 4.23
C GLN A 177 -1.33 3.54 5.37
N THR A 178 -1.22 4.04 6.60
CA THR A 178 -1.27 3.18 7.79
C THR A 178 -2.67 2.58 7.96
N ASP A 179 -3.73 3.34 7.66
CA ASP A 179 -5.11 2.83 7.66
C ASP A 179 -5.29 1.70 6.63
N ALA A 180 -4.64 1.77 5.47
CA ALA A 180 -4.69 0.77 4.40
C ALA A 180 -3.91 -0.54 4.68
N MET A 181 -3.13 -0.63 5.77
CA MET A 181 -2.29 -1.82 6.05
C MET A 181 -2.97 -2.87 6.94
N GLY A 182 -4.10 -2.55 7.58
CA GLY A 182 -4.80 -3.44 8.51
C GLY A 182 -5.93 -4.24 7.86
N GLY A 183 -6.48 -5.22 8.59
CA GLY A 183 -7.68 -5.96 8.20
C GLY A 183 -7.48 -7.45 7.94
N GLU A 184 -8.57 -8.22 7.91
CA GLU A 184 -8.53 -9.67 7.60
C GLU A 184 -8.24 -9.92 6.12
N TYR A 185 -8.81 -9.09 5.25
CA TYR A 185 -8.55 -9.08 3.81
C TYR A 185 -8.10 -7.68 3.40
N PRO A 186 -6.84 -7.50 2.98
CA PRO A 186 -6.27 -6.16 2.78
C PRO A 186 -7.03 -5.26 1.80
N PHE A 187 -7.81 -5.83 0.86
CA PHE A 187 -8.49 -5.06 -0.17
C PHE A 187 -10.02 -5.14 -0.13
N LEU A 188 -10.61 -5.73 0.91
CA LEU A 188 -12.07 -5.72 1.13
C LEU A 188 -12.55 -4.41 1.76
N ASP A 189 -11.71 -3.76 2.55
CA ASP A 189 -11.93 -2.40 3.06
C ASP A 189 -10.88 -1.50 2.43
N LEU A 190 -11.33 -0.58 1.56
CA LEU A 190 -10.44 0.30 0.80
C LEU A 190 -10.47 1.75 1.30
N GLU A 191 -11.01 2.02 2.50
CA GLU A 191 -11.13 3.38 3.01
C GLU A 191 -9.77 4.09 3.07
N GLY A 192 -8.73 3.40 3.53
CA GLY A 192 -7.36 3.90 3.58
C GLY A 192 -6.80 4.24 2.21
N GLU A 193 -6.92 3.33 1.23
CA GLU A 193 -6.46 3.52 -0.14
C GLU A 193 -7.20 4.65 -0.85
N ILE A 194 -8.52 4.71 -0.68
CA ILE A 194 -9.38 5.77 -1.23
C ILE A 194 -8.90 7.14 -0.73
N LYS A 195 -8.67 7.27 0.59
CA LYS A 195 -8.18 8.50 1.19
C LYS A 195 -6.75 8.82 0.72
N ALA A 196 -5.87 7.82 0.65
CA ALA A 196 -4.50 7.99 0.18
C ALA A 196 -4.46 8.49 -1.27
N VAL A 197 -5.29 7.97 -2.18
CA VAL A 197 -5.38 8.46 -3.56
C VAL A 197 -5.89 9.90 -3.59
N ALA A 198 -6.94 10.23 -2.82
CA ALA A 198 -7.51 11.58 -2.82
C ALA A 198 -6.55 12.65 -2.27
N VAL A 199 -5.81 12.34 -1.21
CA VAL A 199 -4.81 13.24 -0.61
C VAL A 199 -3.54 13.29 -1.47
N GLY A 200 -3.08 12.14 -1.95
CA GLY A 200 -1.88 12.03 -2.77
C GLY A 200 -2.01 12.75 -4.11
N GLU A 201 -3.20 12.73 -4.72
CA GLU A 201 -3.50 13.51 -5.92
C GLU A 201 -3.29 15.02 -5.67
N GLN A 202 -3.81 15.54 -4.55
CA GLN A 202 -3.64 16.95 -4.20
C GLN A 202 -2.16 17.30 -4.03
N LEU A 203 -1.39 16.48 -3.31
CA LEU A 203 0.03 16.73 -3.09
C LEU A 203 0.83 16.67 -4.39
N LEU A 204 0.63 15.62 -5.21
CA LEU A 204 1.39 15.40 -6.44
C LEU A 204 1.09 16.45 -7.52
N PHE A 205 -0.15 16.93 -7.64
CA PHE A 205 -0.51 17.83 -8.73
C PHE A 205 -0.57 19.30 -8.35
N ALA A 206 -0.96 19.65 -7.11
CA ALA A 206 -0.90 21.04 -6.66
C ALA A 206 0.51 21.45 -6.22
N TYR A 207 1.32 20.50 -5.71
CA TYR A 207 2.66 20.76 -5.17
C TYR A 207 3.76 19.84 -5.75
N PRO A 208 3.84 19.63 -7.08
CA PRO A 208 4.70 18.63 -7.73
C PRO A 208 6.20 18.83 -7.49
N LYS A 209 6.63 20.05 -7.11
CA LYS A 209 8.05 20.41 -6.95
C LYS A 209 8.57 20.18 -5.53
N THR A 210 7.70 19.83 -4.59
CA THR A 210 8.09 19.56 -3.20
C THR A 210 8.79 18.20 -3.09
N ASP A 211 9.67 18.04 -2.10
CA ASP A 211 10.27 16.74 -1.84
C ASP A 211 9.25 15.74 -1.27
N TYR A 212 8.16 16.23 -0.63
CA TYR A 212 7.06 15.40 -0.16
C TYR A 212 6.32 14.70 -1.32
N ALA A 213 6.05 15.43 -2.41
CA ALA A 213 5.45 14.84 -3.60
C ALA A 213 6.27 13.65 -4.14
N LYS A 214 7.59 13.78 -4.18
CA LYS A 214 8.50 12.69 -4.60
C LYS A 214 8.47 11.50 -3.64
N GLN A 215 8.39 11.76 -2.33
CA GLN A 215 8.39 10.71 -1.30
C GLN A 215 7.15 9.82 -1.38
N ILE A 216 5.98 10.41 -1.69
CA ILE A 216 4.73 9.65 -1.71
C ILE A 216 4.41 9.02 -3.07
N GLU A 217 5.09 9.42 -4.16
CA GLU A 217 4.70 9.09 -5.54
C GLU A 217 4.52 7.57 -5.74
N SER A 218 5.50 6.76 -5.34
CA SER A 218 5.43 5.31 -5.52
C SER A 218 4.24 4.68 -4.81
N HIS A 219 3.96 5.11 -3.57
CA HIS A 219 2.85 4.60 -2.79
C HIS A 219 1.50 5.07 -3.34
N PHE A 220 1.41 6.34 -3.74
CA PHE A 220 0.21 6.87 -4.39
C PHE A 220 -0.13 6.06 -5.65
N ARG A 221 0.88 5.74 -6.46
CA ARG A 221 0.73 4.94 -7.67
C ARG A 221 0.25 3.52 -7.36
N PHE A 222 0.79 2.89 -6.31
CA PHE A 222 0.30 1.61 -5.82
C PHE A 222 -1.20 1.66 -5.44
N TYR A 223 -1.62 2.61 -4.60
CA TYR A 223 -3.03 2.71 -4.21
C TYR A 223 -3.96 3.04 -5.38
N LEU A 224 -3.51 3.89 -6.30
CA LEU A 224 -4.25 4.17 -7.54
C LEU A 224 -4.41 2.88 -8.37
N GLN A 225 -3.37 2.04 -8.44
CA GLN A 225 -3.44 0.75 -9.10
C GLN A 225 -4.41 -0.18 -8.37
N THR A 226 -4.42 -0.24 -7.04
CA THR A 226 -5.38 -1.03 -6.26
C THR A 226 -6.84 -0.72 -6.65
N LEU A 227 -7.17 0.57 -6.87
CA LEU A 227 -8.50 1.02 -7.26
C LEU A 227 -8.83 0.87 -8.76
N THR A 228 -7.83 0.64 -9.61
CA THR A 228 -8.00 0.63 -11.08
C THR A 228 -7.77 -0.75 -11.70
N ASP A 229 -6.87 -1.54 -11.15
CA ASP A 229 -6.49 -2.87 -11.63
C ASP A 229 -7.44 -3.93 -11.04
N VAL A 230 -8.65 -4.01 -11.57
CA VAL A 230 -9.74 -4.83 -11.00
C VAL A 230 -10.40 -5.71 -12.05
N HIS A 231 -10.71 -6.95 -11.67
CA HIS A 231 -11.47 -7.88 -12.49
C HIS A 231 -12.47 -8.69 -11.69
N ALA A 232 -13.51 -9.13 -12.39
CA ALA A 232 -14.40 -10.17 -11.91
C ALA A 232 -13.77 -11.55 -12.10
N LEU A 233 -13.87 -12.39 -11.08
CA LEU A 233 -13.55 -13.80 -11.13
C LEU A 233 -14.83 -14.61 -10.97
N SER A 234 -15.21 -15.37 -11.99
CA SER A 234 -16.35 -16.29 -11.91
C SER A 234 -15.86 -17.72 -11.75
N GLY A 235 -16.29 -18.37 -10.67
CA GLY A 235 -15.94 -19.77 -10.36
C GLY A 235 -17.16 -20.68 -10.25
N LYS A 236 -16.96 -21.83 -9.59
CA LYS A 236 -18.00 -22.86 -9.41
C LYS A 236 -19.14 -22.41 -8.47
N TYR A 237 -18.88 -21.50 -7.53
CA TYR A 237 -19.82 -21.18 -6.47
C TYR A 237 -20.31 -19.73 -6.50
N ASP A 238 -19.44 -18.74 -6.71
CA ASP A 238 -19.84 -17.33 -6.80
C ASP A 238 -18.93 -16.49 -7.74
N ARG A 239 -19.43 -15.30 -8.11
CA ARG A 239 -18.66 -14.26 -8.80
C ARG A 239 -18.10 -13.29 -7.76
N GLY A 240 -16.79 -13.28 -7.60
CA GLY A 240 -16.06 -12.31 -6.78
C GLY A 240 -15.37 -11.24 -7.63
N TYR A 241 -14.73 -10.28 -6.95
CA TYR A 241 -13.87 -9.28 -7.58
C TYR A 241 -12.50 -9.34 -6.93
N LEU A 242 -11.46 -9.29 -7.76
CA LEU A 242 -10.08 -9.26 -7.31
C LEU A 242 -9.41 -7.99 -7.84
N THR A 243 -8.42 -7.52 -7.08
CA THR A 243 -7.47 -6.51 -7.52
C THR A 243 -6.15 -7.17 -7.96
N HIS A 244 -5.35 -6.44 -8.72
CA HIS A 244 -4.03 -6.81 -9.24
C HIS A 244 -4.01 -7.87 -10.35
N ALA A 245 -3.71 -7.41 -11.57
CA ALA A 245 -3.32 -8.19 -12.73
C ALA A 245 -4.23 -9.41 -12.99
N LEU A 246 -3.65 -10.59 -13.23
CA LEU A 246 -4.37 -11.84 -13.49
C LEU A 246 -4.48 -12.72 -12.24
N SER A 247 -4.63 -12.11 -11.06
CA SER A 247 -4.83 -12.86 -9.81
C SER A 247 -6.08 -13.75 -9.91
N PHE A 248 -6.00 -14.97 -9.43
CA PHE A 248 -7.14 -15.90 -9.35
C PHE A 248 -7.29 -16.54 -7.97
N GLU A 249 -6.48 -16.11 -7.01
CA GLU A 249 -6.57 -16.47 -5.61
C GLU A 249 -7.32 -15.35 -4.87
N HIS A 250 -8.32 -15.72 -4.07
CA HIS A 250 -9.09 -14.75 -3.29
C HIS A 250 -8.24 -14.05 -2.25
N TYR A 251 -7.42 -14.79 -1.49
CA TYR A 251 -6.52 -14.17 -0.54
C TYR A 251 -5.16 -13.87 -1.17
N PRO A 252 -4.57 -12.67 -1.00
CA PRO A 252 -5.11 -11.49 -0.31
C PRO A 252 -5.94 -10.56 -1.23
N TYR A 253 -6.08 -10.89 -2.52
CA TYR A 253 -6.51 -9.98 -3.60
C TYR A 253 -8.01 -9.64 -3.67
N GLU A 254 -8.84 -10.26 -2.83
CA GLU A 254 -10.28 -10.07 -2.85
C GLU A 254 -10.67 -8.64 -2.48
N THR A 255 -11.59 -8.10 -3.28
CA THR A 255 -12.07 -6.72 -3.14
C THR A 255 -13.57 -6.63 -3.42
N ASP A 256 -14.15 -5.46 -3.13
CA ASP A 256 -15.54 -5.14 -3.41
C ASP A 256 -15.64 -3.94 -4.36
N LEU A 257 -16.37 -4.12 -5.48
CA LEU A 257 -16.67 -3.02 -6.39
C LEU A 257 -17.42 -1.88 -5.71
N ALA A 258 -18.21 -2.12 -4.67
CA ALA A 258 -18.89 -1.06 -3.93
C ALA A 258 -17.88 -0.10 -3.29
N GLN A 259 -16.79 -0.63 -2.73
CA GLN A 259 -15.70 0.16 -2.16
C GLN A 259 -14.99 0.97 -3.24
N ILE A 260 -14.62 0.33 -4.36
CA ILE A 260 -13.99 1.03 -5.50
C ILE A 260 -14.89 2.16 -6.03
N LYS A 261 -16.20 1.92 -6.13
CA LYS A 261 -17.18 2.94 -6.55
C LYS A 261 -17.31 4.07 -5.54
N ALA A 262 -17.10 3.82 -4.25
CA ALA A 262 -17.15 4.84 -3.20
C ALA A 262 -16.13 5.96 -3.45
N PHE A 263 -14.97 5.68 -4.07
CA PHE A 263 -14.01 6.72 -4.45
C PHE A 263 -14.66 7.82 -5.30
N SER A 264 -15.41 7.42 -6.33
CA SER A 264 -16.01 8.36 -7.29
C SER A 264 -17.19 9.13 -6.70
N VAL A 265 -17.81 8.58 -5.64
CA VAL A 265 -18.90 9.21 -4.89
C VAL A 265 -18.35 10.20 -3.86
N ASN A 266 -17.30 9.82 -3.14
CA ASN A 266 -16.71 10.61 -2.05
C ASN A 266 -15.80 11.74 -2.58
N TYR A 267 -15.17 11.53 -3.73
CA TYR A 267 -14.24 12.48 -4.36
C TYR A 267 -14.60 12.78 -5.83
N PRO A 268 -15.81 13.28 -6.13
CA PRO A 268 -16.25 13.52 -7.51
C PRO A 268 -15.40 14.57 -8.25
N GLN A 269 -14.68 15.42 -7.52
CA GLN A 269 -13.74 16.41 -8.06
C GLN A 269 -12.38 15.83 -8.45
N SER A 270 -12.06 14.60 -8.03
CA SER A 270 -10.80 13.94 -8.37
C SER A 270 -10.68 13.76 -9.88
N ARG A 271 -9.48 13.96 -10.42
CA ARG A 271 -9.15 13.64 -11.80
C ARG A 271 -9.35 12.15 -12.11
N TYR A 272 -9.26 11.29 -11.10
CA TYR A 272 -9.40 9.84 -11.25
C TYR A 272 -10.84 9.32 -11.07
N ALA A 273 -11.77 10.15 -10.56
CA ALA A 273 -13.14 9.70 -10.28
C ALA A 273 -13.82 9.11 -11.53
N LYS A 274 -13.71 9.80 -12.68
CA LYS A 274 -14.32 9.32 -13.91
C LYS A 274 -13.73 7.99 -14.39
N VAL A 275 -12.42 7.84 -14.32
CA VAL A 275 -11.74 6.63 -14.84
C VAL A 275 -11.99 5.43 -13.92
N ILE A 276 -11.96 5.63 -12.60
CA ILE A 276 -12.27 4.58 -11.61
C ILE A 276 -13.73 4.13 -11.75
N ALA A 277 -14.69 5.05 -11.90
CA ALA A 277 -16.08 4.69 -12.16
C ALA A 277 -16.25 3.85 -13.44
N GLN A 278 -15.57 4.22 -14.54
CA GLN A 278 -15.63 3.48 -15.80
C GLN A 278 -15.05 2.07 -15.68
N ILE A 279 -13.98 1.91 -14.90
CA ILE A 279 -13.39 0.60 -14.60
C ILE A 279 -14.36 -0.23 -13.78
N ALA A 280 -14.90 0.33 -12.69
CA ALA A 280 -15.81 -0.40 -11.80
C ALA A 280 -17.14 -0.79 -12.48
N ASP A 281 -17.62 -0.02 -13.47
CA ASP A 281 -18.83 -0.35 -14.24
C ASP A 281 -18.60 -1.40 -15.33
N ASN A 282 -17.36 -1.56 -15.79
CA ASN A 282 -16.99 -2.54 -16.79
C ASN A 282 -15.60 -3.12 -16.49
N PRO A 283 -15.45 -3.92 -15.42
CA PRO A 283 -14.18 -4.51 -15.05
C PRO A 283 -13.77 -5.58 -16.07
N SER A 284 -12.49 -5.96 -16.07
CA SER A 284 -12.06 -7.17 -16.79
C SER A 284 -12.72 -8.42 -16.19
N GLU A 285 -12.69 -9.53 -16.91
CA GLU A 285 -13.34 -10.77 -16.48
C GLU A 285 -12.43 -11.98 -16.71
N MET A 286 -12.41 -12.87 -15.73
CA MET A 286 -11.78 -14.18 -15.80
C MET A 286 -12.74 -15.26 -15.29
N GLU A 287 -12.57 -16.47 -15.79
CA GLU A 287 -13.33 -17.65 -15.37
C GLU A 287 -12.40 -18.76 -14.91
N LEU A 288 -12.83 -19.47 -13.87
CA LEU A 288 -12.20 -20.72 -13.45
C LEU A 288 -12.95 -21.92 -14.02
N ASP A 289 -12.20 -22.97 -14.31
CA ASP A 289 -12.70 -24.34 -14.45
C ASP A 289 -12.23 -25.16 -13.24
N ALA A 290 -13.17 -25.47 -12.35
CA ALA A 290 -12.89 -25.87 -10.96
C ALA A 290 -11.98 -24.84 -10.25
N ASP A 291 -10.68 -25.12 -10.17
CA ASP A 291 -9.67 -24.29 -9.49
C ASP A 291 -8.58 -23.77 -10.46
N ALA A 292 -8.72 -24.00 -11.77
CA ALA A 292 -7.75 -23.57 -12.78
C ALA A 292 -8.30 -22.44 -13.65
N PRO A 293 -7.55 -21.37 -13.92
CA PRO A 293 -8.03 -20.31 -14.78
C PRO A 293 -8.15 -20.76 -16.24
N LYS A 294 -9.27 -20.42 -16.87
CA LYS A 294 -9.46 -20.62 -18.32
C LYS A 294 -8.57 -19.65 -19.11
N PRO A 295 -8.31 -19.93 -20.40
CA PRO A 295 -7.66 -18.96 -21.27
C PRO A 295 -8.41 -17.63 -21.30
N VAL A 296 -7.66 -16.53 -21.31
CA VAL A 296 -8.21 -15.16 -21.38
C VAL A 296 -7.75 -14.46 -22.64
N TYR A 297 -8.59 -13.55 -23.13
CA TYR A 297 -8.38 -12.77 -24.33
C TYR A 297 -8.12 -11.31 -23.94
N LEU A 298 -6.87 -10.90 -24.03
CA LEU A 298 -6.39 -9.56 -23.68
C LEU A 298 -6.64 -8.59 -24.83
N VAL A 299 -7.11 -7.38 -24.54
CA VAL A 299 -7.04 -6.24 -25.46
C VAL A 299 -5.76 -5.46 -25.14
N VAL A 300 -4.68 -5.80 -25.83
CA VAL A 300 -3.34 -5.24 -25.61
C VAL A 300 -3.21 -3.93 -26.37
N VAL A 301 -2.84 -2.86 -25.68
CA VAL A 301 -2.67 -1.51 -26.27
C VAL A 301 -1.21 -1.14 -26.47
N LYS A 302 -0.29 -1.78 -25.74
CA LYS A 302 1.15 -1.61 -25.88
C LYS A 302 1.87 -2.85 -25.36
N GLN A 303 2.98 -3.20 -26.02
CA GLN A 303 3.91 -4.21 -25.54
C GLN A 303 5.28 -3.60 -25.37
N LEU A 304 5.93 -3.87 -24.24
CA LEU A 304 7.25 -3.37 -23.90
C LEU A 304 8.13 -4.53 -23.42
N LYS A 305 9.42 -4.41 -23.69
CA LYS A 305 10.39 -5.36 -23.12
C LYS A 305 10.49 -5.13 -21.61
N PRO A 306 10.45 -6.19 -20.80
CA PRO A 306 10.69 -6.06 -19.37
C PRO A 306 12.11 -5.57 -19.12
N GLN A 307 12.27 -4.81 -18.05
CA GLN A 307 13.57 -4.50 -17.47
C GLN A 307 13.94 -5.62 -16.50
N THR A 308 15.22 -5.77 -16.17
CA THR A 308 15.63 -6.63 -15.05
C THR A 308 15.71 -5.80 -13.78
N ASP A 309 15.40 -6.41 -12.64
CA ASP A 309 15.66 -5.81 -11.32
C ASP A 309 17.15 -5.45 -11.14
N LYS A 310 17.47 -4.72 -10.07
CA LYS A 310 18.85 -4.30 -9.77
C LYS A 310 19.81 -5.49 -9.56
N GLN A 311 19.26 -6.66 -9.28
CA GLN A 311 19.97 -7.91 -9.05
C GLN A 311 20.08 -8.79 -10.32
N GLY A 312 19.46 -8.38 -11.44
CA GLY A 312 19.48 -9.04 -12.73
C GLY A 312 18.57 -10.27 -12.88
N ASN A 313 17.73 -10.58 -11.90
CA ASN A 313 17.11 -11.92 -11.77
C ASN A 313 15.62 -11.96 -12.13
N THR A 314 14.90 -10.86 -11.92
CA THR A 314 13.43 -10.84 -12.09
C THR A 314 13.03 -9.83 -13.17
N PRO A 315 12.23 -10.23 -14.18
CA PRO A 315 11.60 -9.30 -15.10
C PRO A 315 10.68 -8.30 -14.38
N GLN A 316 10.78 -7.03 -14.73
CA GLN A 316 10.05 -5.91 -14.14
C GLN A 316 9.37 -5.10 -15.25
N CYS A 317 8.15 -4.65 -14.98
CA CYS A 317 7.34 -3.91 -15.95
C CYS A 317 7.26 -2.39 -15.69
N ALA A 318 8.26 -1.82 -15.00
CA ALA A 318 8.25 -0.42 -14.57
C ALA A 318 7.99 0.62 -15.69
N GLU A 319 8.53 0.42 -16.90
CA GLU A 319 8.21 1.32 -18.03
C GLU A 319 6.76 1.16 -18.52
N THR A 320 6.19 -0.03 -18.37
CA THR A 320 4.78 -0.30 -18.69
C THR A 320 3.87 0.35 -17.64
N ASP A 321 4.25 0.30 -16.37
CA ASP A 321 3.53 0.98 -15.30
C ASP A 321 3.53 2.51 -15.49
N LYS A 322 4.67 3.10 -15.89
CA LYS A 322 4.72 4.52 -16.26
C LYS A 322 3.74 4.87 -17.38
N GLU A 323 3.59 3.99 -18.37
CA GLU A 323 2.62 4.20 -19.45
C GLU A 323 1.18 4.03 -18.98
N LEU A 324 0.90 3.04 -18.12
CA LEU A 324 -0.39 2.87 -17.45
C LEU A 324 -0.78 4.17 -16.73
N TYR A 325 0.10 4.71 -15.88
CA TYR A 325 -0.17 5.96 -15.16
C TYR A 325 -0.35 7.15 -16.09
N ARG A 326 0.35 7.20 -17.23
CA ARG A 326 0.13 8.25 -18.25
C ARG A 326 -1.28 8.19 -18.84
N PHE A 327 -1.82 6.99 -19.09
CA PHE A 327 -3.21 6.82 -19.53
C PHE A 327 -4.20 7.25 -18.45
N LEU A 328 -4.01 6.76 -17.21
CA LEU A 328 -4.87 7.10 -16.07
C LEU A 328 -4.86 8.61 -15.79
N ASP A 329 -3.69 9.25 -15.78
CA ASP A 329 -3.53 10.71 -15.60
C ASP A 329 -4.22 11.51 -16.73
N SER A 330 -4.35 10.92 -17.92
CA SER A 330 -5.08 11.48 -19.06
C SER A 330 -6.57 11.14 -19.08
N GLY A 331 -7.07 10.45 -18.04
CA GLY A 331 -8.47 10.05 -17.92
C GLY A 331 -8.89 8.90 -18.85
N ILE A 332 -7.95 8.06 -19.26
CA ILE A 332 -8.18 6.89 -20.11
C ILE A 332 -8.08 5.62 -19.26
N ASP A 333 -9.12 4.78 -19.33
CA ASP A 333 -9.32 3.59 -18.49
C ASP A 333 -8.47 2.37 -18.89
N VAL A 334 -7.15 2.52 -19.01
CA VAL A 334 -6.21 1.39 -19.15
C VAL A 334 -5.75 0.96 -17.77
N CYS A 335 -6.01 -0.30 -17.40
CA CYS A 335 -5.98 -0.71 -15.99
C CYS A 335 -5.04 -1.85 -15.63
N HIS A 336 -4.41 -2.53 -16.60
CA HIS A 336 -3.56 -3.69 -16.27
C HIS A 336 -2.17 -3.60 -16.89
N THR A 337 -1.15 -3.86 -16.08
CA THR A 337 0.19 -4.23 -16.53
C THR A 337 0.39 -5.72 -16.31
N LEU A 338 0.62 -6.48 -17.38
CA LEU A 338 0.73 -7.94 -17.32
C LEU A 338 2.09 -8.42 -17.83
N LEU A 339 2.78 -9.27 -17.07
CA LEU A 339 3.92 -10.02 -17.56
C LEU A 339 3.45 -11.30 -18.25
N ILE A 340 3.65 -11.39 -19.56
CA ILE A 340 3.26 -12.53 -20.40
C ILE A 340 4.47 -13.13 -21.11
N TYR A 341 4.41 -14.41 -21.44
CA TYR A 341 5.51 -15.13 -22.07
C TYR A 341 5.14 -15.60 -23.48
N HIS A 342 6.06 -15.41 -24.43
CA HIS A 342 6.00 -16.03 -25.75
C HIS A 342 7.23 -16.90 -25.95
N LYS A 343 7.06 -18.22 -26.02
CA LYS A 343 8.18 -19.18 -26.18
C LYS A 343 9.31 -18.95 -25.16
N LYS A 344 8.95 -18.68 -23.90
CA LYS A 344 9.84 -18.32 -22.77
C LYS A 344 10.46 -16.93 -22.81
N GLU A 345 10.13 -16.10 -23.79
CA GLU A 345 10.55 -14.69 -23.80
C GLU A 345 9.50 -13.83 -23.07
N PRO A 346 9.87 -13.15 -21.97
CA PRO A 346 8.95 -12.31 -21.22
C PRO A 346 8.68 -11.00 -21.95
N THR A 347 7.43 -10.55 -21.90
CA THR A 347 6.94 -9.27 -22.44
C THR A 347 5.99 -8.63 -21.44
N CYS A 348 6.12 -7.32 -21.24
CA CYS A 348 5.16 -6.57 -20.45
C CYS A 348 4.07 -6.02 -21.38
N ALA A 349 2.85 -6.47 -21.19
CA ALA A 349 1.68 -6.03 -21.92
C ALA A 349 0.89 -5.01 -21.10
N LEU A 350 0.66 -3.85 -21.69
CA LEU A 350 -0.31 -2.88 -21.20
C LEU A 350 -1.68 -3.24 -21.79
N VAL A 351 -2.65 -3.51 -20.91
CA VAL A 351 -3.94 -4.10 -21.31
C VAL A 351 -5.09 -3.20 -20.92
N TYR A 352 -5.95 -2.92 -21.91
CA TYR A 352 -7.19 -2.16 -21.71
C TYR A 352 -8.18 -2.97 -20.89
N ARG A 353 -8.51 -4.18 -21.35
CA ARG A 353 -9.38 -5.14 -20.66
C ARG A 353 -9.04 -6.56 -21.09
N TYR A 354 -9.45 -7.55 -20.31
CA TYR A 354 -9.44 -8.95 -20.72
C TYR A 354 -10.75 -9.65 -20.37
N TYR A 355 -11.05 -10.72 -21.12
CA TYR A 355 -12.31 -11.46 -21.00
C TYR A 355 -12.11 -12.96 -21.25
N PRO A 356 -13.01 -13.82 -20.76
CA PRO A 356 -12.95 -15.27 -21.00
C PRO A 356 -13.32 -15.67 -22.44
N THR A 357 -13.85 -14.75 -23.26
CA THR A 357 -14.32 -15.04 -24.62
C THR A 357 -13.80 -14.04 -25.65
N PRO A 358 -13.53 -14.48 -26.89
CA PRO A 358 -13.06 -13.60 -27.95
C PRO A 358 -14.13 -12.58 -28.37
N GLU A 359 -15.42 -12.90 -28.23
CA GLU A 359 -16.53 -11.99 -28.56
C GLU A 359 -16.52 -10.75 -27.65
N LYS A 360 -16.35 -10.94 -26.34
CA LYS A 360 -16.25 -9.82 -25.38
C LYS A 360 -14.98 -8.99 -25.63
N ALA A 361 -13.84 -9.63 -25.89
CA ALA A 361 -12.60 -8.93 -26.22
C ALA A 361 -12.72 -8.11 -27.52
N ARG A 362 -13.39 -8.63 -28.56
CA ARG A 362 -13.67 -7.88 -29.80
C ARG A 362 -14.56 -6.67 -29.54
N LYS A 363 -15.58 -6.79 -28.69
CA LYS A 363 -16.44 -5.66 -28.29
C LYS A 363 -15.63 -4.59 -27.55
N ALA A 364 -14.76 -4.99 -26.62
CA ALA A 364 -13.88 -4.06 -25.92
C ALA A 364 -12.86 -3.39 -26.85
N LEU A 365 -12.29 -4.12 -27.82
CA LEU A 365 -11.42 -3.55 -28.85
C LEU A 365 -12.17 -2.53 -29.73
N GLN A 366 -13.43 -2.77 -30.06
CA GLN A 366 -14.26 -1.79 -30.79
C GLN A 366 -14.45 -0.51 -29.94
N THR A 367 -14.81 -0.66 -28.66
CA THR A 367 -14.90 0.47 -27.72
C THR A 367 -13.60 1.27 -27.64
N TRP A 368 -12.46 0.58 -27.55
CA TRP A 368 -11.13 1.20 -27.58
C TRP A 368 -10.92 2.01 -28.85
N LYS A 369 -11.14 1.41 -30.03
CA LYS A 369 -10.98 2.10 -31.33
C LYS A 369 -11.91 3.30 -31.48
N THR A 370 -13.06 3.33 -30.82
CA THR A 370 -13.93 4.51 -30.79
C THR A 370 -13.38 5.61 -29.87
N LYS A 371 -12.85 5.26 -28.70
CA LYS A 371 -12.29 6.22 -27.72
C LYS A 371 -10.93 6.78 -28.15
N THR A 372 -10.10 5.95 -28.77
CA THR A 372 -8.70 6.24 -29.13
C THR A 372 -8.42 5.72 -30.55
N PRO A 373 -8.95 6.40 -31.59
CA PRO A 373 -8.93 5.90 -32.97
C PRO A 373 -7.53 5.72 -33.57
N ASP A 374 -6.56 6.54 -33.13
CA ASP A 374 -5.17 6.49 -33.61
C ASP A 374 -4.30 5.51 -32.81
N ALA A 375 -4.81 4.96 -31.70
CA ALA A 375 -4.05 4.05 -30.86
C ALA A 375 -4.15 2.62 -31.38
N GLN A 376 -3.00 1.98 -31.59
CA GLN A 376 -2.95 0.57 -31.94
C GLN A 376 -3.41 -0.29 -30.75
N ALA A 377 -4.19 -1.32 -31.05
CA ALA A 377 -4.55 -2.36 -30.09
C ALA A 377 -4.87 -3.66 -30.83
N GLU A 378 -4.55 -4.78 -30.18
CA GLU A 378 -4.73 -6.13 -30.70
C GLU A 378 -5.35 -7.05 -29.64
N ILE A 379 -5.87 -8.20 -30.09
CA ILE A 379 -6.33 -9.24 -29.17
C ILE A 379 -5.25 -10.29 -29.06
N VAL A 380 -4.84 -10.62 -27.83
CA VAL A 380 -3.88 -11.68 -27.54
C VAL A 380 -4.53 -12.71 -26.64
N LYS A 381 -4.55 -13.98 -27.08
CA LYS A 381 -5.00 -15.10 -26.24
C LYS A 381 -3.85 -15.60 -25.38
N ILE A 382 -4.08 -15.72 -24.08
CA ILE A 382 -3.12 -16.31 -23.13
C ILE A 382 -3.77 -17.44 -22.34
N ALA A 383 -2.96 -18.36 -21.83
CA ALA A 383 -3.39 -19.41 -20.90
C ALA A 383 -2.35 -19.57 -19.79
N TYR A 384 -2.80 -19.98 -18.61
CA TYR A 384 -1.91 -20.21 -17.47
C TYR A 384 -1.21 -21.56 -17.58
N ASN A 385 0.12 -21.53 -17.56
CA ASN A 385 0.96 -22.71 -17.52
C ASN A 385 1.24 -23.08 -16.06
N GLN A 386 0.47 -24.03 -15.51
CA GLN A 386 0.60 -24.49 -14.11
C GLN A 386 1.99 -25.01 -13.77
N ARG A 387 2.74 -25.54 -14.74
CA ARG A 387 4.08 -26.09 -14.48
C ARG A 387 5.12 -24.98 -14.28
N LEU A 388 4.96 -23.87 -15.00
CA LEU A 388 5.88 -22.73 -14.95
C LEU A 388 5.37 -21.59 -14.08
N GLU A 389 4.13 -21.70 -13.60
CA GLU A 389 3.40 -20.66 -12.86
C GLU A 389 3.36 -19.32 -13.62
N GLN A 390 3.17 -19.38 -14.93
CA GLN A 390 3.28 -18.23 -15.85
C GLN A 390 2.14 -18.18 -16.86
N TRP A 391 1.82 -16.97 -17.33
CA TRP A 391 0.86 -16.75 -18.41
C TRP A 391 1.55 -16.76 -19.77
N GLU A 392 1.13 -17.66 -20.66
CA GLU A 392 1.74 -17.86 -21.97
C GLU A 392 0.77 -17.52 -23.10
N THR A 393 1.28 -16.77 -24.07
CA THR A 393 0.60 -16.54 -25.35
C THR A 393 0.32 -17.87 -26.06
N GLN A 394 -0.90 -18.03 -26.55
CA GLN A 394 -1.32 -19.19 -27.32
C GLN A 394 -1.28 -18.83 -28.81
N ALA A 395 -0.85 -19.77 -29.65
CA ALA A 395 -1.07 -19.63 -31.09
C ALA A 395 -2.58 -19.68 -31.36
N GLU A 396 -3.08 -18.77 -32.21
CA GLU A 396 -4.48 -18.76 -32.63
C GLU A 396 -4.87 -20.02 -33.41
#